data_AF-R5C1B0-F1
#
_entry.id   AF-R5C1B0-F1
#
_cell.length_a   1.000
_cell.length_b   1.000
_cell.length_c   1.000
_cell.angle_alpha   90.00
_cell.angle_beta   90.00
_cell.angle_gamma   90.00
#
_symmetry.space_group_name_H-M   'P 1'
#
loop_
_entity.id
_entity.type
_entity.pdbx_description
1 polymer ?
#
loop_
_entity_poly.entity_id
_entity_poly.type
_entity_poly.pdbx_seq_one_letter_code
_entity_poly.pdbx_strand_id
1 'polypeptide(L)'
;MNTETMSLRKALGQKKLLDKQIKAMMSEKFVTSESAQTAVIDGLPLNAWQDEVKANYQSLNDKIRRREALAVAIMDANVNNFVELPRFITLDEEHTGTEKVSFRRRHCSQSLLHK
;
A
#
# COMPACT_ATOMS: atom_id res chain seq x y z
N MET A 1 -7.76 20.78 0.69
CA MET A 1 -7.45 19.35 0.43
C MET A 1 -7.45 19.15 -1.07
N ASN A 2 -6.35 18.69 -1.65
CA ASN A 2 -6.27 18.45 -3.10
C ASN A 2 -6.79 17.05 -3.39
N THR A 3 -7.90 16.94 -4.12
CA THR A 3 -8.46 15.67 -4.57
C THR A 3 -7.71 15.20 -5.81
N GLU A 4 -6.90 14.15 -5.65
CA GLU A 4 -6.20 13.49 -6.76
C GLU A 4 -7.01 12.26 -7.21
N THR A 5 -7.32 12.16 -8.51
CA THR A 5 -7.96 10.98 -9.11
C THR A 5 -6.92 10.13 -9.83
N MET A 6 -6.93 8.82 -9.62
CA MET A 6 -6.01 7.89 -10.28
C MET A 6 -6.65 6.53 -10.55
N SER A 7 -6.08 5.75 -11.47
CA SER A 7 -6.53 4.38 -11.74
C SER A 7 -6.14 3.42 -10.61
N LEU A 8 -6.91 2.35 -10.44
CA LEU A 8 -6.66 1.31 -9.42
C LEU A 8 -5.24 0.72 -9.52
N ARG A 9 -4.74 0.53 -10.76
CA ARG A 9 -3.38 0.01 -11.01
C ARG A 9 -2.31 0.99 -10.54
N LYS A 10 -2.48 2.28 -10.80
CA LYS A 10 -1.57 3.33 -10.35
C LYS A 10 -1.58 3.43 -8.82
N ALA A 11 -2.76 3.38 -8.21
CA ALA A 11 -2.92 3.35 -6.75
C ALA A 11 -2.19 2.16 -6.12
N LEU A 12 -2.34 0.95 -6.67
CA LEU A 12 -1.64 -0.24 -6.19
C LEU A 12 -0.11 -0.13 -6.34
N GLY A 13 0.37 0.45 -7.45
CA GLY A 13 1.79 0.73 -7.66
C GLY A 13 2.34 1.70 -6.62
N GLN A 14 1.64 2.81 -6.37
CA GLN A 14 2.01 3.78 -5.35
C GLN A 14 2.02 3.17 -3.95
N LYS A 15 1.00 2.39 -3.59
CA LYS A 15 0.95 1.67 -2.30
C LYS A 15 2.20 0.81 -2.10
N LYS A 16 2.59 0.01 -3.12
CA LYS A 16 3.78 -0.85 -3.05
C LYS A 16 5.08 -0.06 -2.94
N LEU A 17 5.17 1.08 -3.61
CA LEU A 17 6.33 1.97 -3.49
C LEU A 17 6.45 2.54 -2.07
N LEU A 18 5.33 3.04 -1.52
CA LEU A 18 5.28 3.54 -0.14
C LEU A 18 5.61 2.44 0.87
N ASP A 19 5.11 1.20 0.68
CA ASP A 19 5.45 0.05 1.51
C ASP A 19 6.98 -0.18 1.56
N LYS A 20 7.68 -0.06 0.42
CA LYS A 20 9.15 -0.18 0.36
C LYS A 20 9.86 0.98 1.06
N GLN A 21 9.40 2.21 0.85
CA GLN A 21 10.00 3.40 1.46
C GLN A 21 9.83 3.41 2.98
N ILE A 22 8.65 3.06 3.47
CA ILE A 22 8.37 2.92 4.91
C ILE A 22 9.30 1.87 5.52
N LYS A 23 9.44 0.70 4.86
CA LYS A 23 10.34 -0.36 5.34
C LYS A 23 11.80 0.10 5.42
N ALA A 24 12.27 0.91 4.47
CA ALA A 24 13.62 1.47 4.50
C ALA A 24 13.80 2.46 5.67
N MET A 25 12.90 3.43 5.82
CA MET A 25 12.99 4.45 6.87
C MET A 25 12.78 3.87 8.27
N MET A 26 12.06 2.76 8.41
CA MET A 26 11.90 2.06 9.69
C MET A 26 13.21 1.52 10.28
N SER A 27 14.27 1.37 9.47
CA SER A 27 15.59 0.99 9.96
C SER A 27 16.44 2.17 10.46
N GLU A 28 15.99 3.40 10.27
CA GLU A 28 16.69 4.60 10.73
C GLU A 28 16.52 4.80 12.25
N LYS A 29 17.53 5.42 12.88
CA LYS A 29 17.53 5.68 14.32
C LYS A 29 16.79 6.99 14.60
N PHE A 30 15.64 6.90 15.24
CA PHE A 30 14.85 8.08 15.67
C PHE A 30 15.12 8.50 17.12
N VAL A 31 15.76 7.65 17.91
CA VAL A 31 16.02 7.89 19.33
C VAL A 31 17.47 7.54 19.63
N THR A 32 18.14 8.43 20.35
CA THR A 32 19.49 8.25 20.86
C THR A 32 19.52 8.62 22.33
N SER A 33 20.33 7.91 23.12
CA SER A 33 20.59 8.29 24.51
C SER A 33 21.59 9.44 24.57
N GLU A 34 21.24 10.53 25.24
CA GLU A 34 22.15 11.64 25.50
C GLU A 34 22.83 11.46 26.87
N SER A 35 24.15 11.66 26.92
CA SER A 35 24.91 11.85 28.16
C SER A 35 25.25 13.33 28.34
N ALA A 36 25.51 13.77 29.58
CA ALA A 36 25.77 15.19 29.89
C ALA A 36 26.98 15.80 29.16
N GLN A 37 27.86 14.97 28.56
CA GLN A 37 29.05 15.40 27.82
C GLN A 37 28.88 15.31 26.28
N THR A 38 27.71 14.92 25.76
CA THR A 38 27.51 14.73 24.31
C THR A 38 27.17 16.06 23.63
N ALA A 39 28.17 16.74 23.06
CA ALA A 39 27.96 17.99 22.33
C ALA A 39 27.48 17.77 20.87
N VAL A 40 27.69 16.58 20.31
CA VAL A 40 27.49 16.25 18.89
C VAL A 40 26.94 14.82 18.78
N ILE A 41 25.91 14.63 17.96
CA ILE A 41 25.33 13.32 17.62
C ILE A 41 25.44 13.14 16.11
N ASP A 42 26.03 12.04 15.66
CA ASP A 42 26.24 11.73 14.23
C ASP A 42 26.89 12.87 13.41
N GLY A 43 27.80 13.63 14.05
CA GLY A 43 28.49 14.76 13.43
C GLY A 43 27.69 16.07 13.39
N LEU A 44 26.46 16.08 13.90
CA LEU A 44 25.58 17.25 13.96
C LEU A 44 25.46 17.80 15.40
N PRO A 45 25.32 19.13 15.56
CA PRO A 45 24.96 19.68 16.85
C PRO A 45 23.55 19.19 17.24
N LEU A 46 23.31 19.06 18.55
CA LEU A 46 22.08 18.47 19.10
C LEU A 46 20.79 19.04 18.47
N ASN A 47 20.70 20.37 18.32
CA ASN A 47 19.53 21.04 17.76
C ASN A 47 19.28 20.65 16.29
N ALA A 48 20.33 20.61 15.48
CA ALA A 48 20.20 20.23 14.07
C ALA A 48 19.79 18.77 13.91
N TRP A 49 20.35 17.88 14.74
CA TRP A 49 19.97 16.48 14.79
C TRP A 49 18.49 16.31 15.17
N GLN A 50 18.00 17.05 16.17
CA GLN A 50 16.59 17.00 16.57
C GLN A 50 15.66 17.44 15.44
N ASP A 51 16.02 18.48 14.70
CA ASP A 51 15.19 18.99 13.60
C ASP A 51 15.16 18.00 12.41
N GLU A 52 16.29 17.36 12.11
CA GLU A 52 16.37 16.29 11.10
C GLU A 52 15.50 15.09 11.49
N VAL A 53 15.62 14.61 12.73
CA VAL A 53 14.82 13.49 13.24
C VAL A 53 13.33 13.81 13.22
N LYS A 54 12.94 15.03 13.61
CA LYS A 54 11.54 15.49 13.52
C LYS A 54 11.05 15.50 12.07
N ALA A 55 11.85 16.00 11.13
CA ALA A 55 11.50 16.03 9.71
C ALA A 55 11.33 14.61 9.14
N ASN A 56 12.25 13.69 9.48
CA ASN A 56 12.18 12.30 9.06
C ASN A 56 10.96 11.59 9.64
N TYR A 57 10.65 11.83 10.92
CA TYR A 57 9.47 11.28 11.57
C TYR A 57 8.16 11.79 10.94
N GLN A 58 8.06 13.10 10.66
CA GLN A 58 6.91 13.68 9.97
C GLN A 58 6.75 13.07 8.56
N SER A 59 7.84 12.96 7.81
CA SER A 59 7.87 12.32 6.49
C SER A 59 7.43 10.86 6.54
N LEU A 60 7.84 10.10 7.56
CA LEU A 60 7.39 8.73 7.79
C LEU A 60 5.89 8.67 8.05
N ASN A 61 5.38 9.53 8.94
CA ASN A 61 3.96 9.59 9.29
C ASN A 61 3.09 9.93 8.07
N ASP A 62 3.51 10.89 7.25
CA ASP A 62 2.79 11.26 6.02
C ASP A 62 2.74 10.12 5.00
N LYS A 63 3.84 9.37 4.85
CA LYS A 63 3.86 8.18 3.98
C LYS A 63 2.93 7.08 4.49
N ILE A 64 2.88 6.84 5.81
CA ILE A 64 1.97 5.87 6.43
C ILE A 64 0.51 6.29 6.19
N ARG A 65 0.18 7.54 6.49
CA ARG A 65 -1.17 8.09 6.28
C ARG A 65 -1.61 7.95 4.82
N ARG A 66 -0.73 8.26 3.87
CA ARG A 66 -1.04 8.12 2.44
C ARG A 66 -1.22 6.66 2.03
N ARG A 67 -0.40 5.75 2.54
CA ARG A 67 -0.51 4.30 2.29
C ARG A 67 -1.84 3.74 2.78
N GLU A 68 -2.30 4.15 3.97
CA GLU A 68 -3.58 3.73 4.53
C GLU A 68 -4.77 4.27 3.72
N ALA A 69 -4.74 5.56 3.35
CA ALA A 69 -5.76 6.15 2.50
C ALA A 69 -5.87 5.42 1.14
N LEU A 70 -4.73 5.07 0.52
CA LEU A 70 -4.72 4.27 -0.70
C LEU A 70 -5.25 2.85 -0.48
N ALA A 71 -4.95 2.21 0.65
CA ALA A 71 -5.44 0.87 0.96
C ALA A 71 -6.97 0.85 1.09
N VAL A 72 -7.55 1.81 1.81
CA VAL A 72 -9.00 1.97 1.95
C VAL A 72 -9.65 2.22 0.59
N ALA A 73 -9.15 3.18 -0.18
CA ALA A 73 -9.68 3.49 -1.51
C ALA A 73 -9.63 2.29 -2.47
N ILE A 74 -8.55 1.49 -2.43
CA ILE A 74 -8.42 0.26 -3.21
C ILE A 74 -9.45 -0.79 -2.76
N MET A 75 -9.68 -0.94 -1.45
CA MET A 75 -10.68 -1.87 -0.92
C MET A 75 -12.08 -1.47 -1.40
N ASP A 76 -12.45 -0.20 -1.25
CA ASP A 76 -13.76 0.32 -1.65
C ASP A 76 -13.97 0.16 -3.17
N ALA A 77 -12.96 0.49 -3.97
CA ALA A 77 -13.03 0.29 -5.42
C ALA A 77 -13.19 -1.19 -5.81
N ASN A 78 -12.56 -2.12 -5.10
CA ASN A 78 -12.69 -3.55 -5.39
C ASN A 78 -14.03 -4.14 -4.95
N VAL A 79 -14.64 -3.59 -3.90
CA VAL A 79 -15.96 -4.02 -3.39
C VAL A 79 -17.07 -3.52 -4.30
N ASN A 80 -16.98 -2.27 -4.78
CA ASN A 80 -18.07 -1.63 -5.50
C ASN A 80 -18.08 -1.92 -7.01
N ASN A 81 -16.96 -2.37 -7.60
CA ASN A 81 -16.85 -2.60 -9.04
C ASN A 81 -16.92 -4.09 -9.40
N PHE A 82 -17.81 -4.40 -10.35
CA PHE A 82 -18.03 -5.73 -10.91
C PHE A 82 -17.92 -5.68 -12.43
N VAL A 83 -17.49 -6.78 -13.04
CA VAL A 83 -17.48 -6.96 -14.49
C VAL A 83 -18.43 -8.08 -14.85
N GLU A 84 -19.33 -7.79 -15.78
CA GLU A 84 -20.19 -8.80 -16.40
C GLU A 84 -19.42 -9.44 -17.55
N LEU A 85 -19.21 -10.75 -17.45
CA LEU A 85 -18.59 -11.55 -18.50
C LEU A 85 -19.63 -12.55 -19.03
N PRO A 86 -19.55 -12.95 -20.31
CA PRO A 86 -20.30 -14.11 -20.76
C PRO A 86 -19.87 -15.32 -19.90
N ARG A 87 -20.85 -16.08 -19.41
CA ARG A 87 -20.59 -17.31 -18.66
C ARG A 87 -19.78 -18.24 -19.55
N PHE A 88 -18.67 -18.77 -19.04
CA PHE A 88 -17.93 -19.82 -19.74
C PHE A 88 -18.78 -21.10 -19.73
N ILE A 89 -19.04 -21.66 -20.91
CA ILE A 89 -19.84 -22.87 -21.07
C ILE A 89 -18.96 -23.97 -21.65
N THR A 90 -19.14 -25.20 -21.17
CA THR A 90 -18.62 -26.40 -21.83
C THR A 90 -19.33 -26.62 -23.17
N LEU A 91 -18.77 -27.47 -24.05
CA LEU A 91 -19.25 -27.68 -25.43
C LEU A 91 -20.75 -28.01 -25.59
N ASP A 92 -21.42 -28.42 -24.51
CA ASP A 92 -22.77 -28.99 -24.53
C ASP A 92 -23.92 -28.07 -24.06
N GLU A 93 -23.67 -26.80 -23.67
CA GLU A 93 -24.77 -25.88 -23.29
C GLU A 93 -24.83 -24.59 -24.15
N GLU A 94 -26.04 -24.06 -24.35
CA GLU A 94 -26.29 -22.87 -25.16
C GLU A 94 -26.02 -21.56 -24.39
N HIS A 95 -25.44 -20.56 -25.09
CA HIS A 95 -25.08 -19.24 -24.56
C HIS A 95 -26.30 -18.42 -24.08
N THR A 96 -26.66 -18.53 -22.79
CA THR A 96 -27.77 -17.73 -22.24
C THR A 96 -27.48 -17.02 -20.91
N GLY A 97 -26.25 -17.08 -20.37
CA GLY A 97 -25.93 -16.47 -19.06
C GLY A 97 -24.75 -15.48 -19.07
N THR A 98 -24.88 -14.39 -18.32
CA THR A 98 -23.75 -13.53 -17.88
C THR A 98 -23.35 -13.86 -16.44
N GLU A 99 -22.05 -13.76 -16.14
CA GLU A 99 -21.47 -13.93 -14.80
C GLU A 99 -20.89 -12.60 -14.31
N LYS A 100 -21.24 -12.21 -13.09
CA LYS A 100 -20.66 -11.03 -12.41
C LYS A 100 -19.39 -11.43 -11.68
N VAL A 101 -18.25 -10.96 -12.16
CA VAL A 101 -16.95 -11.18 -11.54
C VAL A 101 -16.53 -9.92 -10.78
N SER A 102 -16.28 -10.06 -9.48
CA SER A 102 -15.71 -8.98 -8.66
C SER A 102 -14.26 -8.69 -9.03
N PHE A 103 -13.81 -7.44 -8.90
CA PHE A 103 -12.38 -7.09 -9.04
C PHE A 103 -11.46 -7.73 -7.99
N ARG A 104 -12.01 -8.23 -6.87
CA ARG A 104 -11.23 -9.01 -5.91
C ARG A 104 -10.71 -10.28 -6.59
N ARG A 105 -9.39 -10.47 -6.62
CA ARG A 105 -8.78 -11.73 -7.08
C ARG A 105 -9.50 -12.89 -6.40
N ARG A 106 -10.19 -13.74 -7.18
CA ARG A 106 -10.35 -15.12 -6.76
C ARG A 106 -8.92 -15.63 -6.59
N HIS A 107 -8.53 -16.00 -5.38
CA HIS A 107 -7.53 -17.05 -5.27
C HIS A 107 -8.10 -18.18 -6.11
N CYS A 108 -7.51 -18.40 -7.29
CA CYS A 108 -7.83 -19.54 -8.12
C CYS A 108 -7.69 -20.74 -7.17
N SER A 109 -8.81 -21.38 -6.85
CA SER A 109 -8.85 -22.60 -6.09
C SER A 109 -8.10 -23.65 -6.92
N GLN A 110 -6.79 -23.74 -6.70
CA GLN A 110 -5.98 -24.89 -7.07
C GLN A 110 -6.44 -26.06 -6.20
N SER A 111 -7.59 -26.61 -6.54
CA SER A 111 -8.09 -27.86 -6.00
C SER A 111 -8.79 -28.56 -7.15
N LEU A 112 -8.01 -29.14 -8.05
CA LEU A 112 -8.41 -30.18 -9.02
C LEU A 112 -7.21 -30.48 -9.92
N LEU A 113 -6.22 -31.20 -9.40
CA LEU A 113 -5.24 -31.96 -10.20
C LEU A 113 -4.41 -32.85 -9.26
N HIS A 114 -5.08 -33.74 -8.53
CA HIS A 114 -4.50 -35.01 -8.07
C HIS A 114 -5.54 -36.07 -8.44
N LYS A 115 -5.32 -36.71 -9.59
CA LYS A 115 -5.80 -38.04 -9.93
C LYS A 115 -4.59 -38.80 -10.45
#